data_AF-A0A1G3Y1Z5-F1
#
_entry.id   AF-A0A1G3Y1Z5-F1
#
_cell.length_a   1.000
_cell.length_b   1.000
_cell.length_c   1.000
_cell.angle_alpha   90.00
_cell.angle_beta   90.00
_cell.angle_gamma   90.00
#
_symmetry.space_group_name_H-M   'P 1'
#
loop_
_entity.id
_entity.type
_entity.pdbx_description
1 polymer ?
#
loop_
_entity_poly.entity_id
_entity_poly.type
_entity_poly.pdbx_seq_one_letter_code
_entity_poly.pdbx_strand_id
1 'polypeptide(L)'
;AAVAQLAELREQLETPATPIVISGNLGPRGDGYVADRKMSIAEAQAYHAPQIETFADTAADLVSVFTMTYTEEAIGIARAAEAAGMPVAVSFTLETDGRLPSGMPLADAIDAADAATGAYPAYYMINCAHPTHFAHVLEGAGPWRERLRGIRANASKRSHAELDEATDLDDGNPVELATEYRALRELLPKLAVVGGCCGTDHRHVGAMCAGLVAAAA
;
A
#
# COMPACT_ATOMS: atom_id res chain seq x y z
N ALA A 1 6.90 3.27 22.00
CA ALA A 1 7.42 4.66 21.91
C ALA A 1 6.88 5.39 20.67
N ALA A 2 7.16 4.95 19.43
CA ALA A 2 6.70 5.64 18.23
C ALA A 2 5.16 5.77 18.14
N VAL A 3 4.42 4.67 18.35
CA VAL A 3 2.93 4.71 18.34
C VAL A 3 2.37 5.62 19.44
N ALA A 4 3.02 5.69 20.60
CA ALA A 4 2.59 6.57 21.68
C ALA A 4 2.73 8.06 21.29
N GLN A 5 3.80 8.44 20.60
CA GLN A 5 3.95 9.81 20.06
C GLN A 5 2.86 10.13 19.02
N LEU A 6 2.50 9.17 18.16
CA LEU A 6 1.39 9.36 17.21
C LEU A 6 0.05 9.51 17.94
N ALA A 7 -0.14 8.80 19.05
CA ALA A 7 -1.34 8.94 19.88
C ALA A 7 -1.42 10.34 20.54
N GLU A 8 -0.30 10.88 21.02
CA GLU A 8 -0.23 12.26 21.54
C GLU A 8 -0.57 13.29 20.45
N LEU A 9 -0.08 13.09 19.22
CA LEU A 9 -0.41 13.96 18.08
C LEU A 9 -1.89 13.84 17.71
N ARG A 10 -2.45 12.63 17.71
CA ARG A 10 -3.88 12.40 17.47
C ARG A 10 -4.72 13.15 18.49
N GLU A 11 -4.41 13.04 19.78
CA GLU A 11 -5.13 13.76 20.84
C GLU A 11 -5.13 15.29 20.64
N GLN A 12 -4.03 15.84 20.12
CA GLN A 12 -3.88 17.28 19.91
C GLN A 12 -4.52 17.80 18.62
N LEU A 13 -4.58 16.99 17.57
CA LEU A 13 -4.89 17.44 16.20
C LEU A 13 -6.17 16.85 15.61
N GLU A 14 -6.68 15.74 16.17
CA GLU A 14 -7.90 15.11 15.67
C GLU A 14 -9.12 16.00 15.89
N THR A 15 -9.99 16.07 14.88
CA THR A 15 -11.29 16.74 14.97
C THR A 15 -12.35 15.85 14.34
N PRO A 16 -13.65 16.08 14.61
CA PRO A 16 -14.72 15.35 13.92
C PRO A 16 -14.66 15.45 12.38
N ALA A 17 -14.04 16.50 11.84
CA ALA A 17 -13.87 16.68 10.40
C ALA A 17 -12.56 16.06 9.85
N THR A 18 -11.60 15.75 10.71
CA THR A 18 -10.27 15.22 10.36
C THR A 18 -9.88 14.10 11.32
N PRO A 19 -10.58 12.94 11.26
CA PRO A 19 -10.19 11.77 12.05
C PRO A 19 -8.78 11.31 11.67
N ILE A 20 -8.02 10.85 12.66
CA ILE A 20 -6.62 10.41 12.49
C ILE A 20 -6.54 8.92 12.79
N VAL A 21 -6.18 8.16 11.77
CA VAL A 21 -5.95 6.72 11.85
C VAL A 21 -4.45 6.45 12.01
N ILE A 22 -4.08 5.70 13.04
CA ILE A 22 -2.71 5.29 13.34
C ILE A 22 -2.48 3.89 12.76
N SER A 23 -1.60 3.79 11.77
CA SER A 23 -1.27 2.51 11.12
C SER A 23 0.09 1.98 11.60
N GLY A 24 0.11 0.76 12.13
CA GLY A 24 1.33 0.00 12.38
C GLY A 24 1.90 -0.56 11.08
N ASN A 25 3.09 -0.13 10.66
CA ASN A 25 3.60 -0.42 9.32
C ASN A 25 4.61 -1.56 9.32
N LEU A 26 4.41 -2.50 8.39
CA LEU A 26 5.25 -3.66 8.15
C LEU A 26 5.77 -3.63 6.70
N GLY A 27 6.95 -4.17 6.47
CA GLY A 27 7.50 -4.45 5.14
C GLY A 27 7.61 -5.96 4.88
N PRO A 28 8.02 -6.37 3.68
CA PRO A 28 8.37 -7.76 3.40
C PRO A 28 9.53 -8.21 4.29
N ARG A 29 9.64 -9.52 4.51
CA ARG A 29 10.85 -10.11 5.10
C ARG A 29 12.07 -9.93 4.20
N GLY A 30 11.86 -10.07 2.89
CA GLY A 30 12.89 -9.91 1.86
C GLY A 30 13.02 -8.48 1.37
N ASP A 31 13.76 -8.31 0.29
CA ASP A 31 13.83 -7.04 -0.41
C ASP A 31 12.47 -6.69 -1.06
N GLY A 32 12.10 -5.41 -1.05
CA GLY A 32 10.83 -4.92 -1.58
C GLY A 32 10.68 -5.02 -3.10
N TYR A 33 11.74 -5.29 -3.84
CA TYR A 33 11.74 -5.40 -5.31
C TYR A 33 12.10 -6.80 -5.81
N VAL A 34 12.40 -7.74 -4.91
CA VAL A 34 12.83 -9.10 -5.27
C VAL A 34 11.96 -10.15 -4.58
N ALA A 35 11.56 -11.17 -5.35
CA ALA A 35 10.72 -12.28 -4.86
C ALA A 35 11.47 -13.64 -4.89
N ASP A 36 12.78 -13.63 -4.65
CA ASP A 36 13.67 -14.81 -4.78
C ASP A 36 13.60 -15.77 -3.58
N ARG A 37 13.33 -15.25 -2.38
CA ARG A 37 13.25 -16.01 -1.12
C ARG A 37 11.85 -15.99 -0.54
N LYS A 38 10.95 -16.75 -1.17
CA LYS A 38 9.54 -16.84 -0.75
C LYS A 38 9.37 -17.72 0.48
N MET A 39 8.60 -17.21 1.44
CA MET A 39 8.07 -18.00 2.54
C MET A 39 6.80 -18.74 2.12
N SER A 40 6.56 -19.90 2.71
CA SER A 40 5.20 -20.44 2.78
C SER A 40 4.29 -19.53 3.62
N ILE A 41 2.98 -19.68 3.44
CA ILE A 41 1.98 -18.92 4.22
C ILE A 41 2.18 -19.10 5.73
N ALA A 42 2.47 -20.34 6.18
CA ALA A 42 2.67 -20.63 7.60
C ALA A 42 3.95 -19.99 8.17
N GLU A 43 5.03 -19.99 7.38
CA GLU A 43 6.28 -19.31 7.76
C GLU A 43 6.08 -17.80 7.82
N ALA A 44 5.38 -17.21 6.85
CA ALA A 44 5.08 -15.78 6.84
C ALA A 44 4.20 -15.38 8.04
N GLN A 45 3.18 -16.18 8.36
CA GLN A 45 2.35 -15.96 9.55
C GLN A 45 3.18 -15.99 10.83
N ALA A 46 4.01 -17.02 11.00
CA ALA A 46 4.87 -17.15 12.18
C ALA A 46 5.92 -16.03 12.29
N TYR A 47 6.49 -15.59 11.16
CA TYR A 47 7.50 -14.53 11.11
C TYR A 47 6.93 -13.15 11.47
N HIS A 48 5.74 -12.82 10.97
CA HIS A 48 5.14 -11.49 11.16
C HIS A 48 4.31 -11.36 12.44
N ALA A 49 3.88 -12.48 13.05
CA ALA A 49 3.07 -12.48 14.26
C ALA A 49 3.64 -11.62 15.41
N PRO A 50 4.92 -11.74 15.83
CA PRO A 50 5.43 -10.93 16.94
C PRO A 50 5.40 -9.42 16.68
N GLN A 51 5.58 -9.00 15.42
CA GLN A 51 5.52 -7.58 15.05
C GLN A 51 4.08 -7.06 15.12
N ILE A 52 3.11 -7.86 14.67
CA ILE A 52 1.68 -7.52 14.69
C ILE A 52 1.14 -7.52 16.13
N GLU A 53 1.50 -8.51 16.93
CA GLU A 53 1.16 -8.58 18.37
C GLU A 53 1.68 -7.34 19.10
N THR A 54 2.90 -6.90 18.77
CA THR A 54 3.46 -5.65 19.32
C THR A 54 2.59 -4.44 18.99
N PHE A 55 1.96 -4.38 17.80
CA PHE A 55 1.03 -3.29 17.46
C PHE A 55 -0.32 -3.44 18.15
N ALA A 56 -0.82 -4.66 18.34
CA ALA A 56 -2.08 -4.93 19.03
C ALA A 56 -2.09 -4.41 20.48
N ASP A 57 -0.93 -4.40 21.13
CA ASP A 57 -0.76 -3.87 22.49
C ASP A 57 -0.57 -2.33 22.54
N THR A 58 -0.85 -1.62 21.44
CA THR A 58 -0.65 -0.17 21.31
C THR A 58 -1.91 0.56 20.82
N ALA A 59 -1.80 1.87 20.62
CA ALA A 59 -2.88 2.70 20.09
C ALA A 59 -3.03 2.62 18.55
N ALA A 60 -2.38 1.65 17.89
CA ALA A 60 -2.53 1.45 16.44
C ALA A 60 -3.95 0.93 16.13
N ASP A 61 -4.60 1.56 15.17
CA ASP A 61 -5.99 1.22 14.79
C ASP A 61 -6.05 0.08 13.77
N LEU A 62 -4.95 -0.12 13.03
CA LEU A 62 -4.75 -1.21 12.08
C LEU A 62 -3.26 -1.47 11.86
N VAL A 63 -2.96 -2.62 11.25
CA VAL A 63 -1.68 -2.85 10.60
C VAL A 63 -1.78 -2.60 9.10
N SER A 64 -0.72 -2.09 8.49
CA SER A 64 -0.60 -1.99 7.04
C SER A 64 0.72 -2.56 6.61
N VAL A 65 0.68 -3.52 5.70
CA VAL A 65 1.89 -4.06 5.09
C VAL A 65 2.12 -3.39 3.74
N PHE A 66 3.35 -2.94 3.53
CA PHE A 66 3.78 -2.24 2.33
C PHE A 66 4.75 -3.06 1.51
N THR A 67 4.67 -2.90 0.19
CA THR A 67 5.64 -3.43 -0.78
C THR A 67 5.68 -4.96 -0.81
N MET A 68 4.52 -5.62 -0.82
CA MET A 68 4.44 -7.07 -1.00
C MET A 68 4.77 -7.47 -2.44
N THR A 69 5.69 -8.42 -2.58
CA THR A 69 6.21 -8.88 -3.89
C THR A 69 5.62 -10.22 -4.35
N TYR A 70 4.98 -10.96 -3.45
CA TYR A 70 4.28 -12.22 -3.71
C TYR A 70 3.13 -12.43 -2.71
N THR A 71 2.16 -13.24 -3.11
CA THR A 71 0.86 -13.35 -2.42
C THR A 71 0.91 -14.17 -1.13
N GLU A 72 1.75 -15.21 -1.06
CA GLU A 72 1.83 -16.11 0.08
C GLU A 72 2.24 -15.39 1.37
N GLU A 73 3.15 -14.40 1.28
CA GLU A 73 3.53 -13.58 2.42
C GLU A 73 2.39 -12.66 2.88
N ALA A 74 1.69 -12.03 1.93
CA ALA A 74 0.51 -11.22 2.23
C ALA A 74 -0.59 -12.04 2.94
N ILE A 75 -0.81 -13.29 2.52
CA ILE A 75 -1.76 -14.21 3.19
C ILE A 75 -1.30 -14.53 4.62
N GLY A 76 -0.01 -14.85 4.81
CA GLY A 76 0.53 -15.15 6.13
C GLY A 76 0.37 -13.97 7.11
N ILE A 77 0.67 -12.75 6.63
CA ILE A 77 0.48 -11.50 7.39
C ILE A 77 -1.00 -11.29 7.72
N ALA A 78 -1.90 -11.49 6.75
CA ALA A 78 -3.33 -11.33 6.99
C ALA A 78 -3.85 -12.29 8.06
N ARG A 79 -3.39 -13.55 8.06
CA ARG A 79 -3.74 -14.54 9.10
C ARG A 79 -3.14 -14.19 10.47
N ALA A 80 -1.93 -13.63 10.50
CA ALA A 80 -1.33 -13.16 11.75
C ALA A 80 -2.10 -11.96 12.33
N ALA A 81 -2.52 -11.03 11.47
CA ALA A 81 -3.38 -9.90 11.86
C ALA A 81 -4.75 -10.37 12.38
N GLU A 82 -5.36 -11.34 11.70
CA GLU A 82 -6.59 -11.98 12.15
C GLU A 82 -6.45 -12.63 13.53
N ALA A 83 -5.39 -13.40 13.74
CA ALA A 83 -5.12 -14.04 15.02
C ALA A 83 -4.90 -13.03 16.16
N ALA A 84 -4.32 -11.87 15.86
CA ALA A 84 -4.12 -10.78 16.81
C ALA A 84 -5.35 -9.85 16.96
N GLY A 85 -6.43 -10.09 16.22
CA GLY A 85 -7.63 -9.25 16.24
C GLY A 85 -7.43 -7.85 15.64
N MET A 86 -6.40 -7.65 14.82
CA MET A 86 -6.04 -6.36 14.23
C MET A 86 -6.50 -6.26 12.77
N PRO A 87 -7.28 -5.23 12.37
CA PRO A 87 -7.54 -4.97 10.96
C PRO A 87 -6.23 -4.82 10.18
N VAL A 88 -6.21 -5.32 8.93
CA VAL A 88 -5.03 -5.24 8.07
C VAL A 88 -5.34 -4.66 6.70
N ALA A 89 -4.48 -3.76 6.24
CA ALA A 89 -4.42 -3.34 4.85
C ALA A 89 -3.18 -3.92 4.18
N VAL A 90 -3.34 -4.50 2.99
CA VAL A 90 -2.24 -5.15 2.24
C VAL A 90 -1.90 -4.34 1.01
N SER A 91 -0.66 -3.90 0.89
CA SER A 91 -0.18 -3.17 -0.29
C SER A 91 0.80 -4.01 -1.11
N PHE A 92 0.49 -4.21 -2.38
CA PHE A 92 1.41 -4.83 -3.33
C PHE A 92 2.23 -3.75 -4.05
N THR A 93 3.46 -4.09 -4.44
CA THR A 93 4.19 -3.34 -5.47
C THR A 93 4.08 -4.05 -6.81
N LEU A 94 4.22 -3.31 -7.90
CA LEU A 94 4.04 -3.80 -9.26
C LEU A 94 5.21 -3.36 -10.13
N GLU A 95 5.64 -4.24 -11.02
CA GLU A 95 6.58 -3.93 -12.08
C GLU A 95 5.92 -3.12 -13.20
N THR A 96 6.72 -2.66 -14.15
CA THR A 96 6.29 -1.81 -15.27
C THR A 96 5.22 -2.43 -16.17
N ASP A 97 5.01 -3.75 -16.08
CA ASP A 97 3.97 -4.49 -16.80
C ASP A 97 2.66 -4.63 -16.01
N GLY A 98 2.60 -4.12 -14.78
CA GLY A 98 1.44 -4.18 -13.89
C GLY A 98 1.30 -5.50 -13.12
N ARG A 99 2.33 -6.34 -13.09
CA ARG A 99 2.37 -7.59 -12.30
C ARG A 99 3.19 -7.41 -11.04
N LEU A 100 2.94 -8.24 -10.04
CA LEU A 100 3.82 -8.32 -8.88
C LEU A 100 5.23 -8.74 -9.34
N PRO A 101 6.31 -8.43 -8.60
CA PRO A 101 7.65 -8.94 -8.89
C PRO A 101 7.75 -10.47 -9.01
N SER A 102 6.81 -11.20 -8.38
CA SER A 102 6.66 -12.65 -8.57
C SER A 102 6.07 -13.09 -9.92
N GLY A 103 5.67 -12.16 -10.77
CA GLY A 103 5.01 -12.37 -12.07
C GLY A 103 3.49 -12.57 -12.00
N MET A 104 2.91 -12.66 -10.79
CA MET A 104 1.47 -12.85 -10.60
C MET A 104 0.69 -11.57 -10.98
N PRO A 105 -0.41 -11.65 -11.73
CA PRO A 105 -1.33 -10.51 -11.92
C PRO A 105 -1.89 -10.02 -10.58
N LEU A 106 -2.09 -8.70 -10.45
CA LEU A 106 -2.64 -8.11 -9.23
C LEU A 106 -4.03 -8.66 -8.87
N ALA A 107 -4.90 -8.87 -9.87
CA ALA A 107 -6.24 -9.42 -9.65
C ALA A 107 -6.17 -10.81 -9.00
N ASP A 108 -5.32 -11.68 -9.56
CA ASP A 108 -5.12 -13.05 -9.05
C ASP A 108 -4.52 -13.04 -7.63
N ALA A 109 -3.62 -12.10 -7.33
CA ALA A 109 -3.05 -11.93 -6.00
C ALA A 109 -4.11 -11.55 -4.95
N ILE A 110 -4.99 -10.61 -5.28
CA ILE A 110 -6.10 -10.18 -4.42
C ILE A 110 -7.11 -11.32 -4.23
N ASP A 111 -7.52 -11.98 -5.32
CA ASP A 111 -8.49 -13.07 -5.27
C ASP A 111 -7.95 -14.26 -4.46
N ALA A 112 -6.68 -14.63 -4.65
CA ALA A 112 -6.05 -15.69 -3.87
C ALA A 112 -5.92 -15.32 -2.38
N ALA A 113 -5.59 -14.06 -2.08
CA ALA A 113 -5.51 -13.60 -0.70
C ALA A 113 -6.88 -13.59 0.00
N ASP A 114 -7.91 -13.06 -0.66
CA ASP A 114 -9.28 -13.07 -0.14
C ASP A 114 -9.80 -14.51 0.02
N ALA A 115 -9.57 -15.40 -0.96
CA ALA A 115 -9.98 -16.80 -0.87
C ALA A 115 -9.29 -17.55 0.29
N ALA A 116 -8.00 -17.29 0.53
CA ALA A 116 -7.23 -17.97 1.58
C ALA A 116 -7.48 -17.44 3.00
N THR A 117 -8.10 -16.27 3.13
CA THR A 117 -8.31 -15.55 4.41
C THR A 117 -9.78 -15.25 4.71
N GLY A 118 -10.71 -15.68 3.85
CA GLY A 118 -12.12 -15.30 4.00
C GLY A 118 -12.35 -13.80 3.82
N ALA A 119 -11.55 -13.16 2.96
CA ALA A 119 -11.53 -11.72 2.73
C ALA A 119 -11.24 -10.87 3.98
N TYR A 120 -10.39 -11.38 4.89
CA TYR A 120 -10.01 -10.69 6.12
C TYR A 120 -9.38 -9.29 5.90
N PRO A 121 -8.49 -9.07 4.91
CA PRO A 121 -7.93 -7.74 4.68
C PRO A 121 -9.03 -6.69 4.52
N ALA A 122 -8.94 -5.59 5.27
CA ALA A 122 -9.94 -4.52 5.22
C ALA A 122 -10.01 -3.94 3.79
N TYR A 123 -8.85 -3.78 3.16
CA TYR A 123 -8.68 -3.37 1.77
C TYR A 123 -7.24 -3.66 1.29
N TYR A 124 -7.05 -3.53 -0.01
CA TYR A 124 -5.73 -3.61 -0.65
C TYR A 124 -5.28 -2.23 -1.15
N MET A 125 -3.97 -2.11 -1.34
CA MET A 125 -3.32 -0.91 -1.87
C MET A 125 -2.28 -1.28 -2.94
N ILE A 126 -1.85 -0.27 -3.68
CA ILE A 126 -0.63 -0.31 -4.49
C ILE A 126 0.35 0.71 -3.92
N ASN A 127 1.60 0.32 -3.69
CA ASN A 127 2.65 1.26 -3.33
C ASN A 127 3.98 0.92 -3.98
N CYS A 128 4.93 1.85 -3.89
CA CYS A 128 6.28 1.68 -4.44
C CYS A 128 6.34 1.51 -5.96
N ALA A 129 5.25 1.75 -6.68
CA ALA A 129 5.17 1.75 -8.14
C ALA A 129 4.60 3.08 -8.63
N HIS A 130 5.04 3.55 -9.80
CA HIS A 130 4.50 4.77 -10.40
C HIS A 130 3.18 4.44 -11.15
N PRO A 131 2.16 5.33 -11.24
CA PRO A 131 0.91 5.02 -11.94
C PRO A 131 1.08 4.52 -13.37
N THR A 132 2.11 4.97 -14.07
CA THR A 132 2.48 4.49 -15.41
C THR A 132 2.80 2.99 -15.48
N HIS A 133 3.09 2.33 -14.35
CA HIS A 133 3.37 0.90 -14.28
C HIS A 133 2.10 0.05 -14.21
N PHE A 134 0.96 0.62 -13.80
CA PHE A 134 -0.22 -0.19 -13.47
C PHE A 134 -1.58 0.44 -13.84
N ALA A 135 -1.65 1.69 -14.30
CA ALA A 135 -2.94 2.28 -14.66
C ALA A 135 -3.69 1.46 -15.73
N HIS A 136 -2.96 0.90 -16.69
CA HIS A 136 -3.52 0.05 -17.75
C HIS A 136 -4.15 -1.25 -17.25
N VAL A 137 -3.70 -1.81 -16.11
CA VAL A 137 -4.34 -3.01 -15.54
C VAL A 137 -5.66 -2.70 -14.82
N LEU A 138 -5.95 -1.42 -14.56
CA LEU A 138 -7.20 -0.97 -13.95
C LEU A 138 -8.29 -0.65 -15.00
N GLU A 139 -7.90 -0.41 -16.25
CA GLU A 139 -8.83 -0.16 -17.35
C GLU A 139 -9.65 -1.42 -17.66
N GLY A 140 -10.98 -1.33 -17.54
CA GLY A 140 -11.85 -2.49 -17.71
C GLY A 140 -11.75 -3.55 -16.60
N ALA A 141 -11.09 -3.23 -15.47
CA ALA A 141 -10.96 -4.15 -14.35
C ALA A 141 -12.32 -4.52 -13.73
N GLY A 142 -12.43 -5.79 -13.35
CA GLY A 142 -13.63 -6.35 -12.74
C GLY A 142 -13.86 -5.90 -11.29
N PRO A 143 -14.80 -6.54 -10.57
CA PRO A 143 -15.19 -6.16 -9.22
C PRO A 143 -14.06 -6.15 -8.19
N TRP A 144 -12.97 -6.89 -8.42
CA TRP A 144 -11.79 -6.92 -7.54
C TRP A 144 -11.20 -5.53 -7.28
N ARG A 145 -11.33 -4.58 -8.23
CA ARG A 145 -10.86 -3.19 -8.06
C ARG A 145 -11.55 -2.46 -6.90
N GLU A 146 -12.73 -2.90 -6.48
CA GLU A 146 -13.42 -2.32 -5.32
C GLU A 146 -12.73 -2.63 -3.99
N ARG A 147 -11.84 -3.62 -3.98
CA ARG A 147 -10.98 -3.98 -2.87
C ARG A 147 -9.73 -3.09 -2.81
N LEU A 148 -9.32 -2.49 -3.93
CA LEU A 148 -8.26 -1.47 -3.96
C LEU A 148 -8.79 -0.14 -3.44
N ARG A 149 -8.30 0.27 -2.27
CA ARG A 149 -8.72 1.52 -1.61
C ARG A 149 -7.57 2.46 -1.26
N GLY A 150 -6.34 2.10 -1.61
CA GLY A 150 -5.21 3.00 -1.40
C GLY A 150 -4.15 2.96 -2.49
N ILE A 151 -3.54 4.12 -2.75
CA ILE A 151 -2.38 4.23 -3.63
C ILE A 151 -1.33 5.13 -2.97
N ARG A 152 -0.11 4.62 -2.85
CA ARG A 152 1.09 5.36 -2.43
C ARG A 152 2.20 5.22 -3.46
N ALA A 153 2.15 6.03 -4.51
CA ALA A 153 3.02 5.90 -5.67
C ALA A 153 4.44 6.40 -5.43
N ASN A 154 5.39 5.91 -6.22
CA ASN A 154 6.71 6.55 -6.36
C ASN A 154 6.60 7.87 -7.13
N ALA A 155 7.56 8.76 -6.91
CA ALA A 155 7.69 10.01 -7.69
C ALA A 155 8.29 9.76 -9.08
N SER A 156 9.33 8.93 -9.16
CA SER A 156 9.99 8.59 -10.42
C SER A 156 9.21 7.53 -11.20
N LYS A 157 9.24 7.63 -12.53
CA LYS A 157 8.69 6.66 -13.49
C LYS A 157 9.60 5.46 -13.74
N ARG A 158 10.85 5.51 -13.27
CA ARG A 158 11.84 4.45 -13.43
C ARG A 158 11.30 3.13 -12.86
N SER A 159 11.65 2.03 -13.52
CA SER A 159 11.44 0.68 -13.01
C SER A 159 12.20 0.47 -11.69
N HIS A 160 11.83 -0.57 -10.93
CA HIS A 160 12.55 -0.90 -9.71
C HIS A 160 14.04 -1.16 -9.96
N ALA A 161 14.39 -1.86 -11.04
CA ALA A 161 15.78 -2.13 -11.42
C ALA A 161 16.56 -0.85 -11.76
N GLU A 162 15.93 0.11 -12.45
CA GLU A 162 16.56 1.41 -12.73
C GLU A 162 16.72 2.27 -11.47
N LEU A 163 15.82 2.13 -10.49
CA LEU A 163 15.92 2.84 -9.21
C LEU A 163 17.02 2.24 -8.31
N ASP A 164 17.17 0.92 -8.30
CA ASP A 164 18.18 0.22 -7.49
C ASP A 164 19.62 0.59 -7.91
N GLU A 165 19.83 0.76 -9.22
CA GLU A 165 21.11 1.13 -9.81
C GLU A 165 21.28 2.66 -10.03
N ALA A 166 20.33 3.47 -9.56
CA ALA A 166 20.34 4.92 -9.79
C ALA A 166 21.48 5.59 -9.01
N THR A 167 22.30 6.38 -9.72
CA THR A 167 23.33 7.25 -9.10
C THR A 167 22.85 8.68 -8.89
N ASP A 168 21.72 9.04 -9.48
CA ASP A 168 21.08 10.34 -9.43
C ASP A 168 19.71 10.27 -8.74
N LEU A 169 19.26 11.41 -8.22
CA LEU A 169 17.94 11.55 -7.62
C LEU A 169 16.96 12.06 -8.68
N ASP A 170 16.03 11.20 -9.10
CA ASP A 170 14.85 11.60 -9.88
C ASP A 170 13.69 11.86 -8.90
N ASP A 171 13.41 13.14 -8.61
CA ASP A 171 12.35 13.56 -7.71
C ASP A 171 10.98 13.68 -8.41
N GLY A 172 10.87 13.26 -9.67
CA GLY A 172 9.60 13.23 -10.41
C GLY A 172 8.96 14.60 -10.63
N ASN A 173 7.66 14.60 -10.90
CA ASN A 173 6.88 15.83 -11.10
C ASN A 173 5.60 15.83 -10.25
N PRO A 174 5.51 16.67 -9.20
CA PRO A 174 4.35 16.75 -8.32
C PRO A 174 3.01 17.01 -9.02
N VAL A 175 2.99 17.90 -10.03
CA VAL A 175 1.76 18.31 -10.73
C VAL A 175 1.27 17.21 -11.67
N GLU A 176 2.23 16.56 -12.33
CA GLU A 176 1.95 15.42 -13.20
C GLU A 176 1.39 14.25 -12.39
N LEU A 177 2.07 13.86 -11.31
CA LEU A 177 1.62 12.78 -10.44
C LEU A 177 0.22 13.07 -9.87
N ALA A 178 -0.07 14.32 -9.47
CA ALA A 178 -1.41 14.71 -9.03
C ALA A 178 -2.49 14.54 -10.13
N THR A 179 -2.14 14.77 -11.39
CA THR A 179 -3.03 14.56 -12.54
C THR A 179 -3.30 13.07 -12.74
N GLU A 180 -2.27 12.23 -12.60
CA GLU A 180 -2.42 10.77 -12.68
C GLU A 180 -3.28 10.21 -11.52
N TYR A 181 -3.13 10.75 -10.31
CA TYR A 181 -4.01 10.39 -9.17
C TYR A 181 -5.48 10.73 -9.43
N ARG A 182 -5.77 11.81 -10.16
CA ARG A 182 -7.15 12.14 -10.57
C ARG A 182 -7.71 11.09 -11.53
N ALA A 183 -6.94 10.71 -12.55
CA ALA A 183 -7.34 9.65 -13.47
C ALA A 183 -7.55 8.31 -12.73
N LEU A 184 -6.66 7.97 -11.79
CA LEU A 184 -6.80 6.77 -10.95
C LEU A 184 -8.07 6.80 -10.09
N ARG A 185 -8.50 7.96 -9.59
CA ARG A 185 -9.75 8.09 -8.83
C ARG A 185 -10.99 7.74 -9.66
N GLU A 186 -10.98 8.05 -10.96
CA GLU A 186 -12.06 7.66 -11.88
C GLU A 186 -12.11 6.15 -12.08
N LEU A 187 -10.94 5.50 -12.09
CA LEU A 187 -10.79 4.04 -12.19
C LEU A 187 -11.04 3.31 -10.86
N LEU A 188 -10.92 3.99 -9.72
CA LEU A 188 -11.03 3.41 -8.38
C LEU A 188 -12.04 4.20 -7.53
N PRO A 189 -13.35 3.96 -7.68
CA PRO A 189 -14.38 4.74 -7.00
C PRO A 189 -14.37 4.60 -5.47
N LYS A 190 -13.70 3.57 -4.93
CA LYS A 190 -13.52 3.34 -3.48
C LYS A 190 -12.14 3.76 -2.96
N LEU A 191 -11.35 4.47 -3.77
CA LEU A 191 -10.06 5.02 -3.35
C LEU A 191 -10.27 5.98 -2.18
N ALA A 192 -9.70 5.65 -1.03
CA ALA A 192 -9.83 6.39 0.22
C ALA A 192 -8.49 6.84 0.79
N VAL A 193 -7.41 6.10 0.50
CA VAL A 193 -6.05 6.38 0.97
C VAL A 193 -5.19 6.85 -0.20
N VAL A 194 -4.70 8.09 -0.13
CA VAL A 194 -3.80 8.66 -1.13
C VAL A 194 -2.56 9.18 -0.42
N GLY A 195 -1.40 8.88 -0.97
CA GLY A 195 -0.14 9.41 -0.47
C GLY A 195 1.00 9.10 -1.41
N GLY A 196 2.23 9.23 -0.95
CA GLY A 196 3.42 8.88 -1.73
C GLY A 196 4.28 7.82 -1.04
N CYS A 197 5.19 7.24 -1.84
CA CYS A 197 6.23 6.30 -1.45
C CYS A 197 7.61 6.89 -1.83
N CYS A 198 8.50 6.14 -2.48
CA CYS A 198 9.87 6.58 -2.73
C CYS A 198 9.93 7.81 -3.65
N GLY A 199 10.81 8.75 -3.29
CA GLY A 199 11.02 10.01 -4.02
C GLY A 199 9.94 11.08 -3.78
N THR A 200 8.83 10.76 -3.12
CA THR A 200 7.77 11.72 -2.84
C THR A 200 8.06 12.57 -1.61
N ASP A 201 7.52 13.79 -1.59
CA ASP A 201 7.64 14.73 -0.47
C ASP A 201 6.35 15.56 -0.29
N HIS A 202 6.40 16.58 0.56
CA HIS A 202 5.28 17.47 0.83
C HIS A 202 4.76 18.21 -0.43
N ARG A 203 5.60 18.46 -1.45
CA ARG A 203 5.17 19.10 -2.70
C ARG A 203 4.22 18.18 -3.46
N HIS A 204 4.57 16.90 -3.52
CA HIS A 204 3.76 15.85 -4.13
C HIS A 204 2.42 15.68 -3.40
N VAL A 205 2.46 15.52 -2.08
CA VAL A 205 1.24 15.37 -1.26
C VAL A 205 0.33 16.60 -1.39
N GLY A 206 0.90 17.81 -1.34
CA GLY A 206 0.14 19.05 -1.54
C GLY A 206 -0.55 19.12 -2.90
N ALA A 207 0.16 18.75 -3.98
CA ALA A 207 -0.40 18.70 -5.32
C ALA A 207 -1.51 17.64 -5.45
N MET A 208 -1.33 16.44 -4.90
CA MET A 208 -2.35 15.39 -4.88
C MET A 208 -3.63 15.86 -4.17
N CYS A 209 -3.49 16.45 -2.98
CA CYS A 209 -4.61 16.99 -2.22
C CYS A 209 -5.37 18.06 -3.01
N ALA A 210 -4.66 19.05 -3.57
CA ALA A 210 -5.27 20.10 -4.38
C ALA A 210 -5.99 19.53 -5.61
N GLY A 211 -5.37 18.55 -6.28
CA GLY A 211 -5.97 17.86 -7.42
C GLY A 211 -7.27 17.13 -7.06
N LEU A 212 -7.25 16.34 -5.99
CA LEU A 212 -8.40 15.50 -5.64
C LEU A 212 -9.56 16.30 -5.04
N VAL A 213 -9.28 17.35 -4.26
CA VAL A 213 -10.34 18.23 -3.72
C VAL A 213 -11.04 19.00 -4.84
N ALA A 214 -10.29 19.57 -5.79
CA ALA A 214 -10.89 20.33 -6.89
C ALA A 214 -11.70 19.49 -7.89
N ALA A 215 -11.58 18.15 -7.86
CA ALA A 215 -12.43 17.24 -8.64
C ALA A 215 -13.69 16.79 -7.88
N ALA A 216 -13.79 17.06 -6.57
CA ALA A 216 -14.93 16.72 -5.74
C ALA A 216 -15.94 17.88 -5.58
N ALA A 217 -15.57 19.08 -6.04
CA ALA A 217 -16.39 20.30 -6.05
C ALA A 217 -16.97 20.55 -7.45
#